data_AF-A0A1V9W617-F1
#
_entry.id   AF-A0A1V9W617-F1
#
_cell.length_a   1.000
_cell.length_b   1.000
_cell.length_c   1.000
_cell.angle_alpha   90.00
_cell.angle_beta   90.00
_cell.angle_gamma   90.00
#
_symmetry.space_group_name_H-M   'P 1'
#
loop_
_entity.id
_entity.type
_entity.pdbx_description
1 polymer ?
#
loop_
_entity_poly.entity_id
_entity_poly.type
_entity_poly.pdbx_seq_one_letter_code
_entity_poly.pdbx_strand_id
1 'polypeptide(L)'
;MIPVSADYIINEFQHLFLYDNNRRLTQYKPDNKEVKELVEVLIYQGIDLLLGKIEYLEVKTFGIKDGNRVVSHKVITLKDFVPDYLTIDKFMMRLFITAKRYIEGEKKEFLFW
;
A
#
# COMPACT_ATOMS: atom_id res chain seq x y z
N MET A 1 13.67 -9.46 10.88
CA MET A 1 13.33 -10.09 9.59
C MET A 1 13.21 -11.57 9.89
N ILE A 2 11.99 -12.12 9.85
CA ILE A 2 11.81 -13.56 10.04
C ILE A 2 12.29 -14.21 8.75
N PRO A 3 13.29 -15.11 8.78
CA PRO A 3 13.73 -15.79 7.58
C PRO A 3 12.59 -16.67 7.08
N VAL A 4 12.08 -16.35 5.91
CA VAL A 4 11.13 -17.20 5.18
C VAL A 4 11.93 -18.40 4.67
N SER A 5 11.41 -19.61 4.88
CA SER A 5 12.05 -20.85 4.43
C SER A 5 12.31 -20.81 2.93
N ALA A 6 13.43 -21.38 2.47
CA ALA A 6 13.78 -21.45 1.04
C ALA A 6 12.70 -22.15 0.19
N ASP A 7 11.89 -23.01 0.81
CA ASP A 7 10.82 -23.78 0.16
C ASP A 7 9.43 -23.14 0.34
N TYR A 8 9.35 -21.90 0.82
CA TYR A 8 8.08 -21.22 1.02
C TYR A 8 7.49 -20.79 -0.33
N ILE A 9 6.47 -21.52 -0.77
CA ILE A 9 5.69 -21.20 -1.97
C ILE A 9 4.39 -20.53 -1.53
N ILE A 10 4.15 -19.31 -1.98
CA ILE A 10 2.85 -18.63 -1.82
C ILE A 10 2.01 -18.95 -3.06
N ASN A 11 0.95 -19.74 -2.89
CA ASN A 11 -0.11 -19.92 -3.88
C ASN A 11 -1.38 -19.29 -3.32
N GLU A 12 -1.59 -18.00 -3.56
CA GLU A 12 -2.75 -17.26 -3.04
C GLU A 12 -3.72 -16.85 -4.15
N PHE A 13 -5.00 -17.08 -3.89
CA PHE A 13 -6.08 -16.37 -4.58
C PHE A 13 -6.30 -15.04 -3.86
N GLN A 14 -5.97 -13.94 -4.53
CA GLN A 14 -6.13 -12.60 -3.97
C GLN A 14 -7.50 -12.04 -4.36
N HIS A 15 -8.30 -11.64 -3.36
CA HIS A 15 -9.52 -10.86 -3.59
C HIS A 15 -9.27 -9.42 -3.17
N LEU A 16 -9.40 -8.49 -4.12
CA LEU A 16 -9.24 -7.07 -3.85
C LEU A 16 -10.61 -6.42 -3.59
N PHE A 17 -10.71 -5.66 -2.50
CA PHE A 17 -11.87 -4.81 -2.22
C PHE A 17 -11.42 -3.40 -1.89
N LEU A 18 -12.23 -2.43 -2.29
CA LEU A 18 -12.05 -1.03 -1.90
C LEU A 18 -12.98 -0.71 -0.73
N TYR A 19 -12.39 -0.16 0.33
CA TYR A 19 -13.11 0.29 1.50
C TYR A 19 -13.05 1.81 1.59
N ASP A 20 -14.20 2.46 1.38
CA ASP A 20 -14.31 3.91 1.53
C ASP A 20 -14.26 4.30 3.00
N ASN A 21 -13.41 5.27 3.32
CA ASN A 21 -13.15 5.65 4.69
C ASN A 21 -12.69 7.10 4.80
N ASN A 22 -13.29 7.84 5.73
CA ASN A 22 -12.92 9.21 6.09
C ASN A 22 -12.03 9.30 7.34
N ARG A 23 -11.60 8.16 7.89
CA ARG A 23 -10.67 8.14 9.03
C ARG A 23 -9.32 8.72 8.63
N ARG A 24 -8.85 9.67 9.43
CA ARG A 24 -7.46 10.15 9.43
C ARG A 24 -6.52 9.01 9.82
N LEU A 25 -5.28 9.06 9.32
CA LEU A 25 -4.24 8.08 9.61
C LEU A 25 -4.03 7.83 11.13
N THR A 26 -4.16 8.87 11.95
CA THR A 26 -4.04 8.79 13.43
C THR A 26 -5.30 8.27 14.14
N GLN A 27 -6.33 7.83 13.42
CA GLN A 27 -7.51 7.19 14.02
C GLN A 27 -7.41 5.67 13.97
N TYR A 28 -6.43 5.12 13.25
CA TYR A 28 -6.15 3.69 13.25
C TYR A 28 -5.39 3.26 14.51
N LYS A 29 -5.55 1.99 14.85
CA LYS A 29 -4.91 1.31 15.99
C LYS A 29 -4.18 0.06 15.46
N PRO A 30 -3.04 0.22 14.77
CA PRO A 30 -2.29 -0.92 14.25
C PRO A 30 -1.76 -1.77 15.41
N ASP A 31 -1.80 -3.09 15.26
CA ASP A 31 -1.05 -4.00 16.13
C ASP A 31 0.42 -3.94 15.72
N ASN A 32 1.29 -3.49 16.63
CA ASN A 32 2.71 -3.30 16.35
C ASN A 32 3.49 -4.62 16.20
N LYS A 33 2.87 -5.76 16.49
CA LYS A 33 3.43 -7.09 16.21
C LYS A 33 3.33 -7.45 14.72
N GLU A 34 2.30 -6.96 14.04
CA GLU A 34 2.02 -7.29 12.63
C GLU A 34 2.28 -6.12 11.70
N VAL A 35 2.01 -4.90 12.17
CA VAL A 35 2.05 -3.67 11.38
C VAL A 35 3.08 -2.72 11.98
N LYS A 36 4.19 -2.53 11.25
CA LYS A 36 5.23 -1.57 11.62
C LYS A 36 4.71 -0.14 11.58
N GLU A 37 4.06 0.23 10.48
CA GLU A 37 3.54 1.58 10.24
C GLU A 37 2.49 1.55 9.13
N LEU A 38 1.61 2.54 9.18
CA LEU A 38 0.68 2.89 8.11
C LEU A 38 1.26 4.03 7.30
N VAL A 39 1.00 3.99 6.00
CA VAL A 39 1.46 5.00 5.04
C VAL A 39 0.25 5.57 4.30
N GLU A 40 0.19 6.89 4.18
CA GLU A 40 -0.81 7.60 3.38
C GLU A 40 -0.19 8.04 2.05
N VAL A 41 -0.75 7.56 0.94
CA VAL A 41 -0.25 7.81 -0.42
C VAL A 41 -1.36 8.40 -1.28
N LEU A 42 -1.03 9.45 -2.04
CA LEU A 42 -1.92 9.97 -3.07
C LEU A 42 -1.97 8.99 -4.27
N ILE A 43 -3.18 8.56 -4.63
CA ILE A 43 -3.39 7.52 -5.65
C ILE A 43 -2.66 7.82 -6.96
N TYR A 44 -2.81 9.05 -7.49
CA TYR A 44 -2.18 9.45 -8.74
C TYR A 44 -0.64 9.46 -8.67
N GLN A 45 -0.07 9.90 -7.55
CA GLN A 45 1.39 9.88 -7.38
C GLN A 45 1.93 8.46 -7.24
N GLY A 46 1.18 7.56 -6.57
CA GLY A 46 1.52 6.14 -6.53
C GLY A 46 1.61 5.53 -7.93
N ILE A 47 0.68 5.89 -8.83
CA ILE A 47 0.72 5.47 -10.24
C ILE A 47 1.94 6.06 -10.94
N ASP A 48 2.21 7.35 -10.76
CA ASP A 48 3.36 8.00 -11.40
C ASP A 48 4.70 7.42 -10.93
N LEU A 49 4.83 7.02 -9.65
CA LEU A 49 6.00 6.30 -9.12
C LEU A 49 6.15 4.94 -9.82
N LEU A 50 5.07 4.16 -9.92
CA LEU A 50 5.09 2.83 -10.54
C LEU A 50 5.35 2.88 -12.06
N LEU A 51 5.03 4.00 -12.71
CA LEU A 51 5.35 4.25 -14.12
C LEU A 51 6.74 4.87 -14.34
N GLY A 52 7.50 5.15 -13.26
CA GLY A 52 8.82 5.77 -13.35
C GLY A 52 8.80 7.24 -13.78
N LYS A 53 7.66 7.93 -13.68
CA LYS A 53 7.55 9.37 -13.98
C LYS A 53 8.08 10.24 -12.84
N ILE A 54 8.08 9.71 -11.62
CA ILE A 54 8.72 10.28 -10.44
C ILE A 54 9.58 9.20 -9.78
N GLU A 55 10.67 9.60 -9.14
CA GLU A 55 11.61 8.67 -8.51
C GLU A 55 11.22 8.31 -7.07
N TYR A 56 10.47 9.19 -6.41
CA TYR A 56 10.11 9.05 -5.01
C TYR A 56 8.78 9.73 -4.66
N LEU A 57 8.24 9.36 -3.50
CA LEU A 57 7.07 9.95 -2.85
C LEU A 57 7.46 10.52 -1.49
N GLU A 58 7.02 11.73 -1.18
CA GLU A 58 6.98 12.21 0.20
C GLU A 58 5.64 11.84 0.81
N VAL A 59 5.67 11.01 1.86
CA VAL A 59 4.46 10.42 2.44
C VAL A 59 4.36 10.73 3.92
N LYS A 60 3.12 10.82 4.38
CA LYS A 60 2.81 10.82 5.81
C LYS A 60 2.70 9.39 6.30
N THR A 61 3.30 9.14 7.46
CA THR A 61 3.33 7.81 8.10
C THR A 61 2.83 7.90 9.53
N PHE A 62 2.31 6.78 10.03
CA PHE A 62 1.82 6.64 11.39
C PHE A 62 2.16 5.26 11.95
N GLY A 63 2.75 5.21 13.13
CA GLY A 63 3.08 3.94 13.79
C GLY A 63 3.15 4.07 15.31
N ILE A 64 3.46 2.95 15.95
CA ILE A 64 3.73 2.89 17.39
C ILE A 64 5.23 2.70 17.61
N LYS A 65 5.88 3.65 18.29
CA LYS A 65 7.29 3.58 18.66
C LYS A 65 7.42 3.76 20.17
N ASP A 66 8.03 2.78 20.84
CA ASP A 66 8.22 2.78 22.31
C ASP A 66 6.89 3.03 23.08
N GLY A 67 5.81 2.41 22.61
CA GLY A 67 4.45 2.58 23.16
C GLY A 67 3.75 3.88 22.76
N ASN A 68 4.44 4.80 22.09
CA ASN A 68 3.91 6.10 21.71
C ASN A 68 3.41 6.13 20.25
N ARG A 69 2.33 6.88 20.04
CA ARG A 69 1.75 7.13 18.72
C ARG A 69 2.60 8.19 18.00
N VAL A 70 3.22 7.84 16.89
CA VAL A 70 4.13 8.74 16.16
C VAL A 70 3.61 9.00 14.76
N VAL A 71 3.58 10.27 14.36
CA VAL A 71 3.37 10.71 12.98
C VAL A 71 4.69 11.24 12.45
N SER A 72 5.08 10.80 11.26
CA SER A 72 6.32 11.23 10.61
C SER A 72 6.15 11.40 9.11
N HIS A 73 7.10 12.07 8.47
CA HIS A 73 7.22 12.13 7.02
C HIS A 73 8.38 11.23 6.56
N LYS A 74 8.20 10.56 5.43
CA LYS A 74 9.22 9.68 4.85
C LYS A 74 9.26 9.84 3.33
N VAL A 75 10.41 9.47 2.77
CA VAL A 75 10.57 9.28 1.34
C VAL A 75 10.38 7.79 1.04
N ILE A 76 9.53 7.47 0.08
CA ILE A 76 9.31 6.11 -0.44
C ILE A 76 9.77 6.05 -1.89
N THR A 77 10.43 4.95 -2.24
CA THR A 77 10.87 4.59 -3.58
C THR A 77 10.34 3.20 -3.94
N LEU A 78 10.58 2.74 -5.18
CA LEU A 78 10.23 1.37 -5.58
C LEU A 78 10.93 0.29 -4.72
N LYS A 79 12.04 0.61 -4.05
CA LYS A 79 12.77 -0.32 -3.18
C LYS A 79 12.03 -0.65 -1.88
N ASP A 80 11.04 0.15 -1.52
CA ASP A 80 10.25 -0.04 -0.30
C ASP A 80 9.05 -0.98 -0.52
N PHE A 81 8.81 -1.42 -1.76
CA PHE A 81 7.78 -2.40 -2.10
C PHE A 81 8.37 -3.80 -2.22
N VAL A 82 7.54 -4.81 -1.99
CA VAL A 82 7.90 -6.21 -2.26
C VAL A 82 8.17 -6.35 -3.76
N PRO A 83 9.36 -6.83 -4.19
CA PRO A 83 9.72 -6.90 -5.60
C PRO A 83 8.71 -7.66 -6.48
N ASP A 84 8.21 -8.80 -5.98
CA ASP A 84 7.26 -9.63 -6.72
C ASP A 84 5.91 -8.92 -6.94
N TYR A 85 5.52 -8.02 -6.04
CA TYR A 85 4.33 -7.18 -6.21
C TYR A 85 4.46 -6.12 -7.30
N LEU A 86 5.69 -5.87 -7.75
CA LEU A 86 5.99 -4.95 -8.84
C LEU A 86 6.12 -5.68 -10.18
N THR A 87 6.72 -6.88 -10.18
CA THR A 87 7.18 -7.54 -11.40
C THR A 87 6.31 -8.73 -11.84
N ILE A 88 5.92 -9.60 -10.91
CA ILE A 88 5.22 -10.86 -11.23
C ILE A 88 3.72 -10.59 -11.33
N ASP A 89 3.10 -10.20 -10.21
CA ASP A 89 1.66 -10.01 -10.16
C ASP A 89 1.25 -8.57 -10.51
N LYS A 90 2.16 -7.59 -10.44
CA LYS A 90 1.85 -6.16 -10.59
C LYS A 90 0.71 -5.69 -9.66
N PHE A 91 0.60 -6.29 -8.49
CA PHE A 91 -0.45 -6.07 -7.51
C PHE A 91 -0.57 -4.60 -7.14
N MET A 92 0.55 -3.92 -6.88
CA MET A 92 0.51 -2.49 -6.52
C MET A 92 -0.07 -1.63 -7.65
N MET A 93 0.26 -1.93 -8.91
CA MET A 93 -0.32 -1.24 -10.07
C MET A 93 -1.83 -1.49 -10.16
N ARG A 94 -2.27 -2.75 -10.03
CA ARG A 94 -3.70 -3.08 -10.04
C ARG A 94 -4.46 -2.37 -8.93
N LEU A 95 -3.91 -2.33 -7.72
CA LEU A 95 -4.49 -1.65 -6.57
C LEU A 95 -4.71 -0.16 -6.84
N PHE A 96 -3.67 0.56 -7.28
CA PHE A 96 -3.78 1.99 -7.54
C PHE A 96 -4.71 2.31 -8.73
N ILE A 97 -4.69 1.52 -9.81
CA ILE A 97 -5.59 1.71 -10.94
C ILE A 97 -7.05 1.47 -10.52
N THR A 98 -7.31 0.45 -9.70
CA THR A 98 -8.66 0.16 -9.20
C THR A 98 -9.14 1.30 -8.31
N ALA A 99 -8.30 1.80 -7.40
CA ALA A 99 -8.60 2.96 -6.57
C ALA A 99 -8.86 4.22 -7.41
N LYS A 100 -8.06 4.49 -8.45
CA LYS A 100 -8.26 5.61 -9.40
C LYS A 100 -9.61 5.52 -10.09
N ARG A 101 -9.94 4.38 -10.69
CA ARG A 101 -11.22 4.17 -11.38
C ARG A 101 -12.39 4.39 -10.42
N TYR A 102 -12.28 3.88 -9.19
CA TYR A 102 -13.29 4.08 -8.16
C TYR A 102 -13.55 5.55 -7.84
N ILE A 103 -12.50 6.32 -7.55
CA ILE A 103 -12.65 7.75 -7.21
C ILE A 103 -13.10 8.60 -8.42
N GLU A 104 -12.88 8.13 -9.65
CA GLU A 104 -13.35 8.75 -10.88
C GLU A 104 -14.79 8.36 -11.26
N GLY A 105 -15.46 7.56 -10.44
CA GLY A 105 -16.87 7.22 -10.60
C GLY A 105 -17.15 5.99 -11.45
N GLU A 106 -16.16 5.14 -11.70
CA GLU A 106 -16.38 3.82 -12.29
C GLU A 106 -17.37 3.01 -11.43
N LYS A 107 -18.27 2.29 -12.09
CA LYS A 107 -19.25 1.44 -11.41
C LYS A 107 -18.53 0.33 -10.64
N LYS A 108 -18.90 0.10 -9.38
CA LYS A 108 -18.28 -0.92 -8.51
C LYS A 108 -18.33 -2.31 -9.13
N GLU A 109 -19.39 -2.60 -9.87
CA GLU A 109 -19.59 -3.84 -10.62
C GLU A 109 -18.54 -4.07 -11.72
N PHE A 110 -17.81 -3.02 -12.13
CA PHE A 110 -16.71 -3.09 -13.10
C PHE A 110 -15.32 -3.06 -12.45
N LEU A 111 -15.26 -2.99 -11.12
CA LEU A 111 -14.03 -3.03 -10.32
C LEU A 111 -13.80 -4.44 -9.76
N PHE A 112 -13.81 -5.43 -10.64
CA PHE A 112 -13.50 -6.83 -10.30
C PHE A 112 -12.06 -7.17 -10.68
N TRP A 113 -11.41 -7.96 -9.82
CA TRP A 113 -10.14 -8.62 -10.03
C TRP A 113 -10.15 -9.95 -9.30
#